data_AF-A0A2G2Z2D2-F1
#
_entry.id   AF-A0A2G2Z2D2-F1
#
_cell.length_a   1.000
_cell.length_b   1.000
_cell.length_c   1.000
_cell.angle_alpha   90.00
_cell.angle_beta   90.00
_cell.angle_gamma   90.00
#
_symmetry.space_group_name_H-M   'P 1'
#
loop_
_entity.id
_entity.type
_entity.pdbx_description
1 polymer ?
#
loop_
_entity_poly.entity_id
_entity_poly.type
_entity_poly.pdbx_seq_one_letter_code
_entity_poly.pdbx_strand_id
1 'polypeptide(L)'
;MLAGTIPYEDMTPVQAAYAVVNKTTISGDCSPIMRTLIEQCWSLHPEKRPEFWQIVKTLEQFESSVADDETLNLVQNSMLHHKKGFLYWIQKLGSAHQNATLKPKSVS
;
A
#
# COMPACT_ATOMS: atom_id res chain seq x y z
N MET A 1 -12.71 -1.32 7.27
CA MET A 1 -11.53 -1.85 7.97
C MET A 1 -11.24 -3.25 7.44
N LEU A 2 -9.97 -3.63 7.22
CA LEU A 2 -9.60 -4.87 6.54
C LEU A 2 -9.68 -6.12 7.44
N ALA A 3 -9.09 -6.08 8.64
CA ALA A 3 -9.04 -7.24 9.53
C ALA A 3 -10.31 -7.41 10.39
N GLY A 4 -11.21 -6.42 10.43
CA GLY A 4 -12.41 -6.43 11.27
C GLY A 4 -12.15 -6.36 12.78
N THR A 5 -10.88 -6.32 13.21
CA THR A 5 -10.45 -6.25 14.61
C THR A 5 -9.64 -4.98 14.87
N ILE A 6 -9.51 -4.61 16.16
CA ILE A 6 -8.69 -3.48 16.57
C ILE A 6 -7.22 -3.94 16.67
N PRO A 7 -6.27 -3.30 15.95
CA PRO A 7 -4.85 -3.64 16.07
C PRO A 7 -4.35 -3.40 17.50
N TYR A 8 -3.66 -4.39 18.06
CA TYR A 8 -3.03 -4.32 19.39
C TYR A 8 -4.00 -4.11 20.56
N GLU A 9 -5.27 -4.52 20.42
CA GLU A 9 -6.32 -4.36 21.45
C GLU A 9 -5.91 -4.90 22.83
N ASP A 10 -5.19 -6.02 22.87
CA ASP A 10 -4.73 -6.67 24.10
C ASP A 10 -3.33 -6.24 24.56
N MET A 11 -2.76 -5.17 24.00
CA MET A 11 -1.40 -4.71 24.33
C MET A 11 -1.40 -3.40 25.10
N THR A 12 -0.44 -3.27 26.02
CA THR A 12 -0.12 -1.97 26.63
C THR A 12 0.50 -1.02 25.59
N PRO A 13 0.44 0.31 25.79
CA PRO A 13 1.05 1.26 24.86
C PRO A 13 2.54 1.01 24.58
N VAL A 14 3.30 0.57 25.59
CA VAL A 14 4.73 0.25 25.45
C VAL A 14 4.93 -1.01 24.59
N GLN A 15 4.12 -2.04 24.79
CA GLN A 15 4.17 -3.26 23.98
C GLN A 15 3.77 -2.99 22.53
N ALA A 16 2.74 -2.17 22.30
CA ALA A 16 2.32 -1.76 20.96
C ALA A 16 3.42 -0.95 20.24
N ALA A 17 4.04 0.02 20.92
CA ALA A 17 5.16 0.78 20.37
C ALA A 17 6.33 -0.13 19.98
N TYR A 18 6.69 -1.09 20.84
CA TYR A 18 7.72 -2.07 20.55
C TYR A 18 7.35 -2.99 19.36
N ALA A 19 6.11 -3.46 19.32
CA ALA A 19 5.61 -4.34 18.25
C ALA A 19 5.61 -3.63 16.88
N VAL A 20 5.26 -2.35 16.81
CA VAL A 20 5.29 -1.56 15.57
C VAL A 20 6.70 -1.47 14.99
N VAL A 21 7.74 -1.40 15.84
CA VAL A 21 9.14 -1.35 15.38
C VAL A 21 9.65 -2.72 14.93
N ASN A 22 9.18 -3.80 15.57
CA ASN A 22 9.80 -5.12 15.44
C ASN A 22 9.02 -6.11 14.56
N LYS A 23 7.68 -5.98 14.45
CA LYS A 23 6.82 -6.91 13.72
C LYS A 23 5.47 -6.29 13.34
N THR A 24 5.38 -5.77 12.12
CA THR A 24 4.10 -5.39 11.52
C THR A 24 3.55 -6.56 10.71
N THR A 25 2.84 -7.49 11.34
CA THR A 25 2.20 -8.60 10.60
C THR A 25 0.88 -8.13 9.99
N ILE A 26 0.79 -8.11 8.65
CA ILE A 26 -0.50 -8.23 7.95
C ILE A 26 -0.95 -9.68 8.14
N SER A 27 -1.65 -9.93 9.25
CA SER A 27 -2.30 -11.19 9.54
C SER A 27 -3.67 -11.19 8.84
N GLY A 28 -3.81 -11.98 7.78
CA GLY A 28 -5.09 -12.18 7.09
C GLY A 28 -4.95 -12.40 5.59
N ASP A 29 -5.99 -13.02 5.02
CA ASP A 29 -6.26 -13.10 3.59
C ASP A 29 -6.58 -11.70 3.05
N CYS A 30 -5.51 -10.92 2.88
CA CYS A 30 -5.58 -9.58 2.32
C CYS A 30 -5.30 -9.67 0.82
N SER A 31 -6.17 -9.07 -0.02
CA SER A 31 -5.92 -8.96 -1.46
C SER A 31 -4.51 -8.42 -1.72
N PRO A 32 -3.75 -8.96 -2.70
CA PRO A 32 -2.39 -8.51 -2.98
C PRO A 32 -2.25 -7.00 -3.15
N ILE A 33 -3.30 -6.35 -3.68
CA ILE A 33 -3.38 -4.89 -3.82
C ILE A 33 -3.36 -4.20 -2.47
N MET A 34 -4.26 -4.61 -1.57
CA MET A 34 -4.38 -4.03 -0.23
C MET A 34 -3.13 -4.31 0.60
N ARG A 35 -2.55 -5.52 0.48
CA ARG A 35 -1.26 -5.85 1.10
C ARG A 35 -0.16 -4.90 0.65
N THR A 36 -0.03 -4.69 -0.66
CA THR A 36 0.98 -3.77 -1.22
C THR A 36 0.76 -2.33 -0.76
N LEU A 37 -0.49 -1.85 -0.76
CA LEU A 37 -0.80 -0.49 -0.32
C LEU A 37 -0.45 -0.28 1.17
N ILE A 38 -0.85 -1.20 2.05
CA ILE A 38 -0.47 -1.17 3.47
C ILE A 38 1.06 -1.18 3.60
N GLU A 39 1.73 -1.99 2.79
CA GLU A 39 3.19 -2.10 2.77
C GLU A 39 3.91 -0.79 2.41
N GLN A 40 3.36 -0.02 1.48
CA GLN A 40 3.88 1.30 1.14
C GLN A 40 3.57 2.32 2.24
N CYS A 41 2.34 2.32 2.78
CA CYS A 41 1.91 3.28 3.83
C CYS A 41 2.74 3.21 5.10
N TRP A 42 3.16 2.01 5.52
CA TRP A 42 3.93 1.83 6.75
C TRP A 42 5.45 1.72 6.51
N SER A 43 5.94 2.12 5.33
CA SER A 43 7.36 2.07 5.00
C SER A 43 8.22 2.72 6.11
N LEU A 44 9.33 2.05 6.45
CA LEU A 44 10.35 2.58 7.37
C LEU A 44 10.96 3.90 6.86
N HIS A 45 10.96 4.04 5.55
CA HIS A 45 11.44 5.21 4.81
C HIS A 45 10.25 6.14 4.51
N PRO A 46 10.15 7.32 5.16
CA PRO A 46 9.04 8.25 4.97
C PRO A 46 8.84 8.70 3.52
N GLU A 47 9.93 8.83 2.76
CA GLU A 47 9.93 9.25 1.36
C GLU A 47 9.30 8.23 0.41
N LYS A 48 9.18 6.97 0.84
CA LYS A 48 8.52 5.91 0.06
C LYS A 48 7.03 5.80 0.38
N ARG A 49 6.53 6.51 1.40
CA ARG A 49 5.11 6.47 1.75
C ARG A 49 4.32 7.22 0.69
N PRO A 50 3.18 6.67 0.25
CA PRO A 50 2.37 7.30 -0.78
C PRO A 50 1.73 8.58 -0.22
N GLU A 51 1.61 9.58 -1.08
CA GLU A 51 0.80 10.76 -0.79
C GLU A 51 -0.68 10.39 -0.75
N PHE A 52 -1.48 11.21 -0.04
CA PHE A 52 -2.90 10.94 0.14
C PHE A 52 -3.66 10.70 -1.17
N TRP A 53 -3.38 11.49 -2.21
CA TRP A 53 -4.03 11.32 -3.52
C TRP A 53 -3.69 9.97 -4.19
N GLN A 54 -2.49 9.43 -3.95
CA GLN A 54 -2.08 8.12 -4.47
C GLN A 54 -2.83 7.00 -3.76
N ILE A 55 -3.05 7.16 -2.44
CA ILE A 55 -3.85 6.23 -1.64
C ILE A 55 -5.28 6.19 -2.17
N VAL A 56 -5.93 7.35 -2.32
CA VAL A 56 -7.31 7.46 -2.83
C VAL A 56 -7.43 6.80 -4.20
N LYS A 57 -6.55 7.14 -5.13
CA LYS A 57 -6.57 6.56 -6.48
C LYS A 57 -6.38 5.03 -6.48
N THR A 58 -5.54 4.51 -5.59
CA THR A 58 -5.34 3.06 -5.44
C THR A 58 -6.61 2.38 -4.92
N LEU A 59 -7.30 3.02 -3.97
CA LEU A 59 -8.55 2.51 -3.41
C LEU A 59 -9.71 2.55 -4.41
N GLU A 60 -9.85 3.63 -5.18
CA GLU A 60 -10.85 3.73 -6.26
C GLU A 60 -10.67 2.64 -7.33
N GLN A 61 -9.42 2.40 -7.73
CA GLN A 61 -9.10 1.33 -8.68
C GLN A 61 -9.39 -0.05 -8.09
N PHE A 62 -9.11 -0.26 -6.81
CA PHE A 62 -9.47 -1.50 -6.13
C PHE A 62 -10.99 -1.72 -6.12
N GLU A 63 -11.78 -0.70 -5.76
CA GLU A 63 -13.24 -0.76 -5.74
C GLU A 63 -13.82 -1.11 -7.13
N SER A 64 -13.33 -0.46 -8.20
CA SER A 64 -13.74 -0.79 -9.57
C SER A 64 -13.47 -2.26 -9.92
N SER A 65 -12.31 -2.80 -9.50
CA SER A 65 -11.95 -4.19 -9.80
C SER A 65 -12.78 -5.23 -9.04
N VAL A 66 -13.32 -4.85 -7.88
CA VAL A 66 -14.20 -5.73 -7.08
C VAL A 66 -15.63 -5.68 -7.58
N ALA A 67 -16.12 -4.51 -8.01
CA ALA A 67 -17.45 -4.35 -8.60
C ALA A 67 -17.62 -5.14 -9.91
N ASP A 68 -16.55 -5.26 -10.70
CA ASP A 68 -16.55 -6.06 -11.93
C ASP A 68 -16.49 -7.59 -11.67
N ASP A 69 -15.96 -8.02 -10.51
CA ASP A 69 -15.73 -9.43 -10.15
C ASP A 69 -17.01 -10.15 -9.64
N GLU A 70 -18.03 -9.42 -9.18
CA GLU A 70 -19.32 -10.00 -8.74
C GLU A 70 -20.06 -10.71 -9.90
N THR A 71 -19.68 -10.42 -11.15
CA THR A 71 -20.37 -10.98 -12.32
C THR A 71 -19.67 -12.22 -12.92
N LEU A 72 -18.40 -12.52 -12.65
CA LEU A 72 -17.66 -13.57 -13.40
C LEU A 72 -16.64 -14.37 -12.57
N ASN A 73 -17.13 -15.23 -11.69
CA ASN A 73 -16.34 -16.28 -11.00
C ASN A 73 -15.75 -17.38 -11.93
N LEU A 74 -15.65 -17.20 -13.26
CA LEU A 74 -15.22 -18.25 -14.21
C LEU A 74 -14.03 -17.91 -15.12
N VAL A 75 -13.37 -16.75 -15.00
CA VAL A 75 -12.23 -16.43 -15.90
C VAL A 75 -11.00 -16.00 -15.11
N GLN A 76 -10.46 -16.96 -14.35
CA GLN A 76 -9.26 -16.80 -13.52
C GLN A 76 -7.96 -16.62 -14.32
N ASN A 77 -8.00 -16.63 -15.66
CA ASN A 77 -6.81 -16.73 -16.51
C ASN A 77 -6.47 -15.49 -17.36
N SER A 78 -7.29 -14.42 -17.37
CA SER A 78 -6.98 -13.17 -18.10
C SER A 78 -6.59 -11.98 -17.20
N MET A 79 -6.91 -12.01 -15.90
CA MET A 79 -6.64 -10.92 -14.94
C MET A 79 -5.17 -10.72 -14.53
N LEU A 80 -4.25 -11.59 -14.95
CA LEU A 80 -2.84 -11.53 -14.55
C LEU A 80 -2.07 -10.34 -15.16
N HIS A 81 -2.50 -9.84 -16.33
CA HIS A 81 -1.80 -8.74 -17.01
C HIS A 81 -2.10 -7.37 -16.40
N HIS A 82 -3.34 -7.12 -15.97
CA HIS A 82 -3.72 -5.85 -15.35
C HIS A 82 -3.22 -5.76 -13.89
N LYS A 83 -3.27 -6.87 -13.13
CA LYS A 83 -2.74 -6.97 -11.77
C LYS A 83 -1.23 -6.71 -11.71
N LYS A 84 -0.45 -7.25 -12.66
CA LYS A 84 1.00 -6.96 -12.78
C LYS A 84 1.27 -5.50 -13.12
N GLY A 85 0.50 -4.92 -14.04
CA GLY A 85 0.62 -3.51 -14.41
C GLY A 85 0.31 -2.57 -13.24
N PHE A 86 -0.70 -2.90 -12.44
CA PHE A 86 -1.09 -2.12 -11.27
C PHE A 86 -0.11 -2.25 -10.10
N LEU A 87 0.34 -3.47 -9.77
CA LEU A 87 1.40 -3.67 -8.77
C LEU A 87 2.69 -2.96 -9.18
N TYR A 88 3.06 -3.01 -10.47
CA TYR A 88 4.18 -2.25 -11.01
C TYR A 88 3.96 -0.75 -10.93
N TRP A 89 2.74 -0.26 -11.18
CA TRP A 89 2.42 1.16 -11.09
C TRP A 89 2.49 1.66 -9.64
N ILE A 90 1.95 0.92 -8.67
CA ILE A 90 2.07 1.21 -7.23
C ILE A 90 3.56 1.27 -6.83
N GLN A 91 4.36 0.29 -7.27
CA GLN A 91 5.80 0.27 -7.00
C GLN A 91 6.53 1.47 -7.65
N LYS A 92 6.11 1.89 -8.84
CA LYS A 92 6.68 3.02 -9.57
C LYS A 92 6.35 4.37 -8.91
N LEU A 93 5.18 4.51 -8.29
CA LEU A 93 4.80 5.74 -7.58
C LEU A 93 5.76 6.05 -6.42
N GLY A 94 6.26 5.05 -5.70
CA GLY A 94 7.26 5.23 -4.64
C GLY A 94 8.66 5.65 -5.13
N SER A 95 8.95 5.55 -6.43
CA SER A 95 10.26 5.90 -7.01
C SER A 95 10.29 7.27 -7.72
N ALA A 96 9.14 7.92 -7.91
CA ALA A 96 9.04 9.14 -8.73
C ALA A 96 9.58 10.42 -8.06
N HIS A 97 9.99 10.37 -6.78
CA HIS A 97 10.54 11.52 -6.04
C HIS A 97 12.09 11.54 -6.01
N GLN A 98 12.78 11.26 -7.12
CA GLN A 98 14.21 11.60 -7.25
C GLN A 98 14.51 12.70 -8.27
N ASN A 99 13.51 13.21 -8.99
CA ASN A 99 13.74 14.16 -10.09
C ASN A 99 13.32 15.62 -9.79
N ALA A 100 12.98 15.93 -8.55
CA ALA A 100 12.72 17.31 -8.14
C ALA A 100 13.28 17.53 -6.74
N THR A 101 14.58 17.84 -6.64
CA THR A 101 15.19 18.89 -5.81
C THR A 101 16.70 18.63 -5.68
N LEU A 102 17.45 18.79 -6.79
CA LEU A 102 18.87 19.10 -6.73
C LEU A 102 19.08 20.45 -7.42
N LYS A 103 18.96 21.54 -6.67
CA LYS A 103 19.72 22.75 -6.95
C LYS A 103 20.67 23.00 -5.77
N PRO A 104 21.99 22.85 -5.96
CA PRO A 104 22.94 23.35 -4.98
C PRO A 104 22.89 24.89 -5.02
N LYS A 105 22.57 25.52 -3.88
CA LYS A 105 22.90 26.93 -3.67
C LYS A 105 24.36 26.99 -3.23
N SER A 106 25.26 27.12 -4.19
CA SER A 106 26.52 27.85 -4.02
C SER A 106 26.23 29.35 -4.01
N VAL A 107 27.16 30.14 -3.45
CA VAL A 107 27.24 31.62 -3.33
C VAL A 107 27.08 32.02 -1.86
N SER A 108 27.94 32.83 -1.24
CA SER A 108 29.34 33.25 -1.41
C SER A 108 29.74 33.88 -0.09
#